data_AF-A0A3D3FFN5-F1
#
_entry.id   AF-A0A3D3FFN5-F1
#
_cell.length_a   1.000
_cell.length_b   1.000
_cell.length_c   1.000
_cell.angle_alpha   90.00
_cell.angle_beta   90.00
_cell.angle_gamma   90.00
#
_symmetry.space_group_name_H-M   'P 1'
#
loop_
_entity.id
_entity.type
_entity.pdbx_description
1 polymer ?
#
loop_
_entity_poly.entity_id
_entity_poly.type
_entity_poly.pdbx_seq_one_letter_code
_entity_poly.pdbx_strand_id
1 'polypeptide(L)'
;FRILDKTSGRILTVDELDFLRGTVATEISPDSPPEALKAQTVAAYTYYARLRKQNRQKPDSSLQGADFSCETGKWLIYVTNDQMKTRWKENYTKYYDNLAPAVESVYGKVLCSGNQLIDATYYAISSGQTENATAVWGSASPCLVPVASPADIYAPGYLTTVKMSSTQFQSAAAALGCTLAGDAANWVGDIQRTDSGTVSS
;
A
#
# COMPACT_ATOMS: atom_id res chain seq x y z
N PHE A 1 -0.80 1.58 18.64
CA PHE A 1 -1.99 1.57 17.77
C PHE A 1 -3.02 0.58 18.26
N ARG A 2 -4.31 0.88 18.09
CA ARG A 2 -5.41 -0.09 18.21
C ARG A 2 -5.78 -0.56 16.81
N ILE A 3 -5.64 -1.83 16.50
CA ILE A 3 -5.76 -2.35 15.13
C ILE A 3 -6.82 -3.45 15.11
N LEU A 4 -7.87 -3.30 14.30
CA LEU A 4 -8.85 -4.36 14.08
C LEU A 4 -8.25 -5.39 13.14
N ASP A 5 -7.84 -6.54 13.66
CA ASP A 5 -7.38 -7.64 12.83
C ASP A 5 -8.59 -8.43 12.31
N LYS A 6 -8.87 -8.30 11.01
CA LYS A 6 -9.98 -9.01 10.36
C LYS A 6 -9.74 -10.52 10.26
N THR A 7 -8.50 -10.99 10.45
CA THR A 7 -8.21 -12.43 10.49
C THR A 7 -8.78 -13.07 11.75
N SER A 8 -8.53 -12.47 12.91
CA SER A 8 -9.00 -12.98 14.20
C SER A 8 -10.32 -12.36 14.69
N GLY A 9 -10.75 -11.25 14.09
CA GLY A 9 -11.91 -10.46 14.55
C GLY A 9 -11.64 -9.67 15.83
N ARG A 10 -10.38 -9.52 16.26
CA ARG A 10 -10.00 -8.88 17.53
C ARG A 10 -9.32 -7.55 17.31
N ILE A 11 -9.44 -6.65 18.29
CA ILE A 11 -8.65 -5.42 18.34
C ILE A 11 -7.33 -5.71 19.05
N LEU A 12 -6.24 -5.56 18.33
CA LEU A 12 -4.88 -5.65 18.84
C LEU A 12 -4.46 -4.29 19.38
N THR A 13 -3.82 -4.27 20.55
CA THR A 13 -3.12 -3.07 21.04
C THR A 13 -1.62 -3.33 20.89
N VAL A 14 -1.00 -2.57 19.98
CA VAL A 14 0.40 -2.77 19.58
C VAL A 14 1.17 -1.49 19.88
N ASP A 15 2.39 -1.60 20.41
CA ASP A 15 3.32 -0.49 20.51
C ASP A 15 3.63 0.11 19.11
N GLU A 16 3.99 1.39 19.04
CA GLU A 16 4.26 2.03 17.75
C GLU A 16 5.49 1.46 17.05
N LEU A 17 6.56 1.15 17.78
CA LEU A 17 7.78 0.60 17.20
C LEU A 17 7.55 -0.82 16.69
N ASP A 18 6.86 -1.65 17.47
CA ASP A 18 6.50 -3.01 17.04
C ASP A 18 5.54 -3.00 15.84
N PHE A 19 4.58 -2.06 15.84
CA PHE A 19 3.73 -1.85 14.68
C PHE A 19 4.55 -1.52 13.43
N LEU A 20 5.50 -0.59 13.53
CA LEU A 20 6.32 -0.18 12.39
C LEU A 20 7.20 -1.32 11.87
N ARG A 21 7.81 -2.12 12.74
CA ARG A 21 8.56 -3.30 12.33
C ARG A 21 7.68 -4.29 11.57
N GLY A 22 6.49 -4.57 12.10
CA GLY A 22 5.51 -5.44 11.44
C GLY A 22 5.00 -4.87 10.11
N THR A 23 4.65 -3.60 10.06
CA THR A 23 4.18 -2.94 8.83
C THR A 23 5.26 -2.94 7.75
N VAL A 24 6.48 -2.53 8.07
CA VAL A 24 7.56 -2.50 7.07
C VAL A 24 7.82 -3.90 6.50
N ALA A 25 7.74 -4.94 7.33
CA ALA A 25 7.84 -6.33 6.91
C ALA A 25 6.73 -6.79 5.94
N THR A 26 5.57 -6.13 5.96
CA THR A 26 4.47 -6.40 5.01
C THR A 26 4.54 -5.60 3.72
N GLU A 27 5.22 -4.45 3.71
CA GLU A 27 5.13 -3.46 2.62
C GLU A 27 6.33 -3.51 1.67
N ILE A 28 7.53 -3.78 2.20
CA ILE A 28 8.77 -3.73 1.42
C ILE A 28 9.66 -4.92 1.76
N SER A 29 10.45 -5.39 0.80
CA SER A 29 11.38 -6.49 1.04
C SER A 29 12.35 -6.13 2.18
N PRO A 30 12.55 -7.01 3.17
CA PRO A 30 13.51 -6.77 4.25
C PRO A 30 14.97 -6.74 3.77
N ASP A 31 15.26 -7.20 2.55
CA ASP A 31 16.58 -7.08 1.90
C ASP A 31 16.76 -5.75 1.13
N SER A 32 15.76 -4.84 1.17
CA SER A 32 15.85 -3.55 0.49
C SER A 32 16.96 -2.67 1.10
N PRO A 33 17.48 -1.69 0.33
CA PRO A 33 18.46 -0.75 0.84
C PRO A 33 18.00 -0.06 2.14
N PRO A 34 18.89 0.18 3.11
CA PRO A 34 18.51 0.76 4.40
C PRO A 34 17.74 2.08 4.30
N GLU A 35 18.09 2.95 3.35
CA GLU A 35 17.39 4.22 3.14
C GLU A 35 15.97 4.04 2.59
N ALA A 36 15.71 2.97 1.82
CA ALA A 36 14.36 2.63 1.38
C ALA A 36 13.50 2.12 2.55
N LEU A 37 14.08 1.30 3.43
CA LEU A 37 13.42 0.84 4.65
C LEU A 37 13.07 2.01 5.59
N LYS A 38 13.99 2.97 5.74
CA LYS A 38 13.75 4.20 6.51
C LYS A 38 12.64 5.05 5.90
N ALA A 39 12.68 5.28 4.58
CA ALA A 39 11.65 6.04 3.87
C ALA A 39 10.26 5.39 4.02
N GLN A 40 10.18 4.06 3.85
CA GLN A 40 8.95 3.29 4.06
C GLN A 40 8.46 3.41 5.51
N THR A 41 9.37 3.35 6.49
CA THR A 41 9.03 3.50 7.91
C THR A 41 8.38 4.86 8.18
N VAL A 42 8.98 5.94 7.68
CA VAL A 42 8.47 7.31 7.88
C VAL A 42 7.12 7.50 7.18
N ALA A 43 6.96 6.99 5.94
CA ALA A 43 5.71 7.05 5.20
C ALA A 43 4.59 6.29 5.93
N ALA A 44 4.86 5.03 6.32
CA ALA A 44 3.92 4.21 7.09
C ALA A 44 3.53 4.88 8.41
N TYR A 45 4.50 5.34 9.19
CA TYR A 45 4.20 5.98 10.48
C TYR A 45 3.33 7.23 10.30
N THR A 46 3.64 8.06 9.31
CA THR A 46 2.86 9.25 8.97
C THR A 46 1.42 8.88 8.61
N TYR A 47 1.24 7.92 7.70
CA TYR A 47 -0.06 7.50 7.21
C TYR A 47 -0.94 6.92 8.34
N TYR A 48 -0.42 5.96 9.10
CA TYR A 48 -1.19 5.32 10.17
C TYR A 48 -1.39 6.24 11.39
N ALA A 49 -0.47 7.15 11.69
CA ALA A 49 -0.69 8.19 12.70
C ALA A 49 -1.79 9.17 12.28
N ARG A 50 -1.87 9.51 10.99
CA ARG A 50 -2.96 10.32 10.43
C ARG A 50 -4.31 9.61 10.53
N LEU A 51 -4.40 8.34 10.11
CA LEU A 51 -5.62 7.54 10.25
C LEU A 51 -6.08 7.43 11.70
N ARG A 52 -5.15 7.15 12.62
CA ARG A 52 -5.42 7.16 14.06
C ARG A 52 -6.03 8.48 14.53
N LYS A 53 -5.44 9.62 14.14
CA LYS A 53 -5.95 10.94 14.52
C LYS A 53 -7.36 11.15 13.99
N GLN A 54 -7.60 10.85 12.71
CA GLN A 54 -8.90 10.99 12.06
C GLN A 54 -9.97 10.10 12.72
N ASN A 55 -9.70 8.81 12.88
CA ASN A 55 -10.66 7.85 13.42
C ASN A 55 -10.90 8.02 14.93
N ARG A 56 -9.99 8.67 15.67
CA ARG A 56 -10.25 9.07 17.06
C ARG A 56 -11.10 10.35 17.16
N GLN A 57 -10.99 11.25 16.19
CA GLN A 57 -11.80 12.48 16.14
C GLN A 57 -13.21 12.23 15.57
N LYS A 58 -13.29 11.38 14.54
CA LYS A 58 -14.53 10.97 13.88
C LYS A 58 -14.53 9.44 13.73
N PRO A 59 -15.01 8.71 14.74
CA PRO A 59 -15.00 7.25 14.72
C PRO A 59 -15.79 6.67 13.56
N ASP A 60 -15.16 5.73 12.86
CA ASP A 60 -15.82 4.81 11.94
C ASP A 60 -16.34 3.60 12.75
N SER A 61 -17.66 3.40 12.73
CA SER A 61 -18.31 2.29 13.45
C SER A 61 -17.86 0.92 12.93
N SER A 62 -17.45 0.81 11.67
CA SER A 62 -16.93 -0.44 11.09
C SER A 62 -15.59 -0.87 11.69
N LEU A 63 -14.83 0.06 12.27
CA LEU A 63 -13.55 -0.21 12.93
C LEU A 63 -13.71 -0.64 14.39
N GLN A 64 -14.95 -0.66 14.94
CA GLN A 64 -15.23 -1.14 16.30
C GLN A 64 -14.40 -0.43 17.38
N GLY A 65 -14.02 0.84 17.15
CA GLY A 65 -13.17 1.62 18.05
C GLY A 65 -11.67 1.45 17.85
N ALA A 66 -11.23 0.69 16.84
CA ALA A 66 -9.84 0.66 16.39
C ALA A 66 -9.45 1.93 15.61
N ASP A 67 -8.15 2.16 15.50
CA ASP A 67 -7.57 3.26 14.74
C ASP A 67 -7.60 2.96 13.22
N PHE A 68 -7.49 1.70 12.82
CA PHE A 68 -7.62 1.16 11.45
C PHE A 68 -7.72 -0.38 11.51
N SER A 69 -7.87 -1.05 10.36
CA SER A 69 -7.91 -2.52 10.28
C SER A 69 -6.72 -3.12 9.54
N CYS A 70 -6.34 -4.35 9.86
CA CYS A 70 -5.34 -5.16 9.15
C CYS A 70 -5.86 -6.58 8.88
N GLU A 71 -5.07 -7.39 8.15
CA GLU A 71 -5.29 -8.84 8.03
C GLU A 71 -3.97 -9.58 8.26
N THR A 72 -3.69 -9.92 9.52
CA THR A 72 -2.43 -10.56 9.90
C THR A 72 -2.22 -11.90 9.21
N GLY A 73 -3.28 -12.67 8.96
CA GLY A 73 -3.22 -13.96 8.25
C GLY A 73 -2.85 -13.83 6.77
N LYS A 74 -3.03 -12.64 6.18
CA LYS A 74 -2.67 -12.34 4.79
C LYS A 74 -1.43 -11.45 4.67
N TRP A 75 -0.79 -11.09 5.79
CA TRP A 75 0.32 -10.12 5.81
C TRP A 75 -0.07 -8.78 5.20
N LEU A 76 -1.29 -8.31 5.46
CA LEU A 76 -1.74 -6.99 5.03
C LEU A 76 -1.65 -6.01 6.19
N ILE A 77 -0.93 -4.91 5.98
CA ILE A 77 -0.76 -3.77 6.90
C ILE A 77 0.09 -4.08 8.14
N TYR A 78 -0.10 -5.21 8.80
CA TYR A 78 0.63 -5.56 10.02
C TYR A 78 0.80 -7.07 10.15
N VAL A 79 1.95 -7.47 10.67
CA VAL A 79 2.30 -8.84 11.02
C VAL A 79 3.02 -8.86 12.36
N THR A 80 2.80 -9.90 13.17
CA THR A 80 3.51 -10.07 14.44
C THR A 80 4.94 -10.59 14.23
N ASN A 81 5.80 -10.39 15.23
CA ASN A 81 7.14 -10.94 15.19
C ASN A 81 7.19 -12.48 15.08
N ASP A 82 6.25 -13.18 15.73
CA ASP A 82 6.20 -14.65 15.64
C ASP A 82 5.77 -15.15 14.26
N GLN A 83 4.89 -14.40 13.59
CA GLN A 83 4.55 -14.65 12.20
C GLN A 83 5.75 -14.38 11.28
N MET A 84 6.54 -13.32 11.54
CA MET A 84 7.80 -13.07 10.84
C MET A 84 8.78 -14.24 10.98
N LYS A 85 9.02 -14.72 12.20
CA LYS A 85 9.87 -15.90 12.47
C LYS A 85 9.37 -17.13 11.72
N THR A 86 8.07 -17.37 11.74
CA THR A 86 7.46 -18.54 11.09
C THR A 86 7.61 -18.50 9.58
N ARG A 87 7.40 -17.33 8.95
CA ARG A 87 7.50 -17.17 7.50
C ARG A 87 8.94 -17.16 7.00
N TRP A 88 9.83 -16.46 7.71
CA TRP A 88 11.21 -16.26 7.27
C TRP A 88 12.16 -17.38 7.71
N LYS A 89 11.80 -18.16 8.74
CA LYS A 89 12.55 -19.33 9.21
C LYS A 89 14.04 -19.00 9.42
N GLU A 90 14.94 -19.72 8.76
CA GLU A 90 16.39 -19.50 8.81
C GLU A 90 16.83 -18.09 8.38
N ASN A 91 16.03 -17.40 7.56
CA ASN A 91 16.32 -16.03 7.13
C ASN A 91 15.84 -14.97 8.12
N TYR A 92 15.11 -15.34 9.18
CA TYR A 92 14.53 -14.39 10.13
C TYR A 92 15.59 -13.43 10.69
N THR A 93 16.70 -13.97 11.21
CA THR A 93 17.75 -13.15 11.82
C THR A 93 18.31 -12.15 10.81
N LYS A 94 18.69 -12.60 9.60
CA LYS A 94 19.19 -11.72 8.54
C LYS A 94 18.22 -10.59 8.21
N TYR A 95 16.96 -10.92 7.98
CA TYR A 95 15.94 -9.93 7.60
C TYR A 95 15.62 -8.97 8.74
N TYR A 96 15.49 -9.48 9.95
CA TYR A 96 15.18 -8.68 11.12
C TYR A 96 16.34 -7.75 11.50
N ASP A 97 17.58 -8.21 11.38
CA ASP A 97 18.79 -7.41 11.66
C ASP A 97 19.01 -6.28 10.65
N ASN A 98 18.47 -6.38 9.43
CA ASN A 98 18.45 -5.26 8.49
C ASN A 98 17.26 -4.32 8.75
N LEU A 99 16.07 -4.88 8.98
CA LEU A 99 14.82 -4.13 9.10
C LEU A 99 14.73 -3.34 10.42
N ALA A 100 14.99 -3.97 11.57
CA ALA A 100 14.74 -3.36 12.87
C ALA A 100 15.61 -2.11 13.11
N PRO A 101 16.93 -2.11 12.83
CA PRO A 101 17.74 -0.90 13.00
C PRO A 101 17.32 0.24 12.07
N ALA A 102 16.89 -0.07 10.83
CA ALA A 102 16.38 0.94 9.91
C ALA A 102 15.12 1.61 10.49
N VAL A 103 14.17 0.81 10.97
CA VAL A 103 12.94 1.30 11.62
C VAL A 103 13.26 2.16 12.84
N GLU A 104 14.11 1.67 13.74
CA GLU A 104 14.49 2.36 14.98
C GLU A 104 15.16 3.71 14.72
N SER A 105 16.03 3.79 13.71
CA SER A 105 16.79 4.99 13.40
C SER A 105 15.94 6.21 13.01
N VAL A 106 14.71 5.98 12.54
CA VAL A 106 13.75 7.01 12.13
C VAL A 106 12.46 6.97 12.95
N TYR A 107 12.46 6.25 14.07
CA TYR A 107 11.31 6.20 14.95
C TYR A 107 10.90 7.60 15.41
N GLY A 108 9.60 7.91 15.33
CA GLY A 108 9.05 9.23 15.66
C GLY A 108 9.12 10.26 14.53
N LYS A 109 9.79 9.98 13.40
CA LYS A 109 9.83 10.89 12.24
C LYS A 109 8.56 10.77 11.41
N VAL A 110 7.98 11.91 11.05
CA VAL A 110 6.75 12.01 10.26
C VAL A 110 6.88 13.08 9.18
N LEU A 111 6.07 12.97 8.13
CA LEU A 111 5.98 13.96 7.06
C LEU A 111 4.78 14.89 7.32
N CYS A 112 5.03 16.19 7.28
CA CYS A 112 4.02 17.22 7.53
C CYS A 112 4.01 18.26 6.40
N SER A 113 2.82 18.76 6.10
CA SER A 113 2.63 20.02 5.36
C SER A 113 2.12 21.05 6.34
N GLY A 114 2.96 22.05 6.65
CA GLY A 114 2.77 22.89 7.84
C GLY A 114 2.70 22.04 9.11
N ASN A 115 1.64 22.20 9.90
CA ASN A 115 1.44 21.49 11.17
C ASN A 115 0.54 20.25 11.05
N GLN A 116 0.27 19.78 9.83
CA GLN A 116 -0.61 18.65 9.57
C GLN A 116 0.16 17.49 8.93
N LEU A 117 -0.06 16.27 9.44
CA LEU A 117 0.42 15.04 8.82
C LEU A 117 -0.13 14.95 7.39
N ILE A 118 0.74 14.69 6.42
CA ILE A 118 0.32 14.47 5.04
C ILE A 118 -0.36 13.11 4.87
N ASP A 119 -1.05 12.93 3.77
CA ASP A 119 -1.49 11.60 3.33
C ASP A 119 -0.32 10.88 2.64
N ALA A 120 0.53 10.21 3.43
CA ALA A 120 1.76 9.58 2.96
C ALA A 120 1.49 8.22 2.29
N THR A 121 0.65 8.20 1.26
CA THR A 121 0.33 7.01 0.48
C THR A 121 1.55 6.55 -0.33
N TYR A 122 1.67 5.25 -0.51
CA TYR A 122 2.74 4.61 -1.27
C TYR A 122 2.18 3.42 -2.04
N TYR A 123 2.90 2.98 -3.07
CA TYR A 123 2.57 1.81 -3.88
C TYR A 123 3.85 1.24 -4.49
N ALA A 124 3.78 -0.01 -4.99
CA ALA A 124 4.96 -0.80 -5.27
C ALA A 124 5.82 -0.28 -6.44
N ILE A 125 5.19 -0.03 -7.60
CA ILE A 125 5.88 0.30 -8.85
C ILE A 125 4.99 1.24 -9.67
N SER A 126 5.54 2.34 -10.17
CA SER A 126 4.89 3.25 -11.13
C SER A 126 5.20 2.89 -12.58
N SER A 127 4.51 3.55 -13.52
CA SER A 127 4.80 3.50 -14.96
C SER A 127 6.03 4.33 -15.38
N GLY A 128 6.80 4.84 -14.41
CA GLY A 128 7.89 5.81 -14.62
C GLY A 128 7.58 7.22 -14.13
N GLN A 129 6.33 7.48 -13.74
CA GLN A 129 5.87 8.72 -13.11
C GLN A 129 4.79 8.40 -12.07
N THR A 130 4.77 9.15 -10.97
CA THR A 130 3.71 9.03 -9.97
C THR A 130 2.43 9.71 -10.38
N GLU A 131 1.31 9.29 -9.78
CA GLU A 131 0.01 9.85 -10.12
C GLU A 131 -0.36 11.14 -9.37
N ASN A 132 -1.28 11.90 -9.98
CA ASN A 132 -1.92 13.02 -9.31
C ASN A 132 -3.05 12.52 -8.40
N ALA A 133 -3.16 13.08 -7.19
CA ALA A 133 -4.23 12.76 -6.26
C ALA A 133 -5.65 12.92 -6.84
N THR A 134 -5.88 13.91 -7.70
CA THR A 134 -7.20 14.11 -8.33
C THR A 134 -7.56 12.94 -9.23
N ALA A 135 -6.59 12.34 -9.92
CA ALA A 135 -6.85 11.19 -10.79
C ALA A 135 -7.20 9.92 -9.99
N VAL A 136 -6.61 9.75 -8.80
CA VAL A 136 -6.80 8.55 -7.98
C VAL A 136 -8.00 8.68 -7.03
N TRP A 137 -8.17 9.83 -6.39
CA TRP A 137 -9.15 10.05 -5.32
C TRP A 137 -10.17 11.16 -5.62
N GLY A 138 -10.10 11.80 -6.79
CA GLY A 138 -11.04 12.86 -7.19
C GLY A 138 -10.82 14.21 -6.49
N SER A 139 -9.82 14.33 -5.62
CA SER A 139 -9.49 15.57 -4.89
C SER A 139 -8.00 15.85 -4.95
N ALA A 140 -7.65 17.12 -5.18
CA ALA A 140 -6.26 17.56 -5.24
C ALA A 140 -5.59 17.53 -3.87
N SER A 141 -4.29 17.26 -3.86
CA SER A 141 -3.43 17.34 -2.67
C SER A 141 -2.12 18.03 -3.04
N PRO A 142 -1.68 19.08 -2.30
CA PRO A 142 -0.44 19.79 -2.61
C PRO A 142 0.83 18.92 -2.56
N CYS A 143 0.78 17.79 -1.85
CA CYS A 143 1.94 16.91 -1.65
C CYS A 143 1.87 15.62 -2.48
N LEU A 144 0.77 15.38 -3.21
CA LEU A 144 0.57 14.18 -4.02
C LEU A 144 0.35 14.60 -5.48
N VAL A 145 1.46 15.06 -6.07
CA VAL A 145 1.55 15.53 -7.45
C VAL A 145 2.43 14.56 -8.26
N PRO A 146 2.27 14.52 -9.59
CA PRO A 146 3.11 13.69 -10.44
C PRO A 146 4.59 14.09 -10.35
N VAL A 147 5.44 13.12 -10.05
CA VAL A 147 6.91 13.26 -10.10
C VAL A 147 7.51 12.07 -10.85
N ALA A 148 8.63 12.31 -11.53
CA ALA A 148 9.33 11.25 -12.26
C ALA A 148 9.87 10.18 -11.29
N SER A 149 9.67 8.90 -11.62
CA SER A 149 10.26 7.74 -10.93
C SER A 149 10.97 6.83 -11.94
N PRO A 150 12.07 7.29 -12.56
CA PRO A 150 12.70 6.59 -13.67
C PRO A 150 13.31 5.24 -13.29
N ALA A 151 13.56 4.99 -12.01
CA ALA A 151 14.15 3.73 -11.55
C ALA A 151 13.15 2.55 -11.55
N ASP A 152 11.84 2.85 -11.59
CA ASP A 152 10.79 1.83 -11.50
C ASP A 152 10.82 0.84 -12.66
N ILE A 153 11.35 1.25 -13.82
CA ILE A 153 11.56 0.38 -14.99
C ILE A 153 12.44 -0.83 -14.69
N TYR A 154 13.30 -0.75 -13.66
CA TYR A 154 14.19 -1.83 -13.25
C TYR A 154 13.56 -2.75 -12.19
N ALA A 155 12.37 -2.42 -11.69
CA ALA A 155 11.70 -3.22 -10.68
C ALA A 155 11.21 -4.56 -11.27
N PRO A 156 11.41 -5.69 -10.55
CA PRO A 156 10.79 -6.96 -10.94
C PRO A 156 9.28 -6.81 -11.03
N GLY A 157 8.71 -7.18 -12.18
CA GLY A 157 7.27 -7.05 -12.42
C GLY A 157 6.81 -5.66 -12.90
N TYR A 158 7.73 -4.76 -13.27
CA TYR A 158 7.39 -3.45 -13.87
C TYR A 158 6.40 -3.58 -15.04
N LEU A 159 6.65 -4.52 -15.95
CA LEU A 159 5.75 -4.83 -17.05
C LEU A 159 5.27 -6.28 -16.93
N THR A 160 3.95 -6.45 -16.92
CA THR A 160 3.31 -7.76 -16.93
C THR A 160 2.36 -7.86 -18.12
N THR A 161 2.09 -9.08 -18.56
CA THR A 161 1.15 -9.34 -19.66
C THR A 161 0.23 -10.48 -19.27
N VAL A 162 -1.07 -10.25 -19.39
CA VAL A 162 -2.10 -11.27 -19.23
C VAL A 162 -2.70 -11.55 -20.61
N LYS A 163 -2.75 -12.82 -20.99
CA LYS A 163 -3.43 -13.27 -22.22
C LYS A 163 -4.72 -13.97 -21.83
N MET A 164 -5.83 -13.55 -22.43
CA MET A 164 -7.16 -14.10 -22.18
C MET A 164 -7.80 -14.47 -23.52
N SER A 165 -8.60 -15.54 -23.54
CA SER A 165 -9.51 -15.79 -24.65
C SER A 165 -10.66 -14.78 -24.65
N SER A 166 -11.36 -14.65 -25.78
CA SER A 166 -12.56 -13.80 -25.86
C SER A 166 -13.61 -14.21 -24.81
N THR A 167 -13.83 -15.51 -24.61
CA THR A 167 -14.75 -16.00 -23.57
C THR A 167 -14.31 -15.60 -22.16
N GLN A 168 -13.01 -15.66 -21.86
CA GLN A 168 -12.49 -15.24 -20.55
C GLN A 168 -12.66 -13.73 -20.35
N PHE A 169 -12.36 -12.93 -21.37
CA PHE A 169 -12.51 -11.47 -21.32
C PHE A 169 -13.99 -11.07 -21.14
N GLN A 170 -14.88 -11.69 -21.91
CA GLN A 170 -16.33 -11.50 -21.80
C GLN A 170 -16.85 -11.86 -20.40
N SER A 171 -16.38 -12.98 -19.83
CA SER A 171 -16.77 -13.41 -18.48
C SER A 171 -16.28 -12.44 -17.41
N ALA A 172 -15.04 -11.95 -17.53
CA ALA A 172 -14.49 -10.96 -16.61
C ALA A 172 -15.25 -9.63 -16.69
N ALA A 173 -15.57 -9.17 -17.90
CA ALA A 173 -16.38 -7.97 -18.12
C ALA A 173 -17.80 -8.13 -17.55
N ALA A 174 -18.44 -9.28 -17.74
CA ALA A 174 -19.76 -9.57 -17.17
C ALA A 174 -19.77 -9.56 -15.64
N ALA A 175 -18.70 -10.03 -15.00
CA ALA A 175 -18.54 -9.94 -13.55
C ALA A 175 -18.43 -8.49 -13.04
N LEU A 176 -18.02 -7.55 -13.91
CA LEU A 176 -18.01 -6.11 -13.66
C LEU A 176 -19.32 -5.41 -14.09
N GLY A 177 -20.32 -6.16 -14.56
CA GLY A 177 -21.60 -5.63 -15.02
C GLY A 177 -21.61 -5.16 -16.48
N CYS A 178 -20.56 -5.43 -17.25
CA CYS A 178 -20.48 -5.07 -18.67
C CYS A 178 -20.98 -6.21 -19.57
N THR A 179 -21.85 -5.90 -20.54
CA THR A 179 -22.30 -6.89 -21.53
C THR A 179 -21.56 -6.66 -22.85
N LEU A 180 -20.67 -7.59 -23.20
CA LEU A 180 -19.95 -7.59 -24.48
C LEU A 180 -20.60 -8.59 -25.43
N ALA A 181 -20.84 -8.18 -26.68
CA ALA A 181 -21.46 -9.01 -27.71
C ALA A 181 -20.84 -8.71 -29.08
N GLY A 182 -21.05 -9.62 -30.04
CA GLY A 182 -20.49 -9.48 -31.39
C GLY A 182 -18.99 -9.79 -31.46
N ASP A 183 -18.31 -9.20 -32.44
CA ASP A 183 -16.89 -9.43 -32.70
C ASP A 183 -16.01 -8.85 -31.57
N ALA A 184 -15.16 -9.71 -31.01
CA ALA A 184 -14.25 -9.36 -29.91
C ALA A 184 -13.25 -8.27 -30.29
N ALA A 185 -12.93 -8.10 -31.57
CA ALA A 185 -12.08 -7.01 -32.05
C ALA A 185 -12.65 -5.61 -31.74
N ASN A 186 -13.97 -5.50 -31.51
CA ASN A 186 -14.64 -4.23 -31.26
C ASN A 186 -15.05 -4.01 -29.79
N TRP A 187 -14.65 -4.90 -28.88
CA TRP A 187 -15.04 -4.81 -27.46
C TRP A 187 -14.29 -3.74 -26.68
N VAL A 188 -13.09 -3.38 -27.11
CA VAL A 188 -12.27 -2.34 -26.48
C VAL A 188 -12.28 -1.13 -27.40
N GLY A 189 -12.83 -0.03 -26.91
CA GLY A 189 -12.88 1.25 -27.63
C GLY A 189 -11.65 2.10 -27.40
N ASP A 190 -11.81 3.41 -27.62
CA ASP A 190 -10.78 4.40 -27.34
C ASP A 190 -10.44 4.44 -25.85
N ILE A 191 -9.14 4.42 -25.54
CA ILE A 191 -8.64 4.42 -24.17
C ILE A 191 -8.15 5.83 -23.85
N GLN A 192 -8.74 6.46 -22.83
CA GLN A 192 -8.21 7.69 -22.25
C GLN A 192 -7.28 7.38 -21.09
N ARG A 193 -6.23 8.18 -20.96
CA ARG A 193 -5.25 8.06 -19.88
C ARG A 193 -4.97 9.40 -19.24
N THR A 194 -4.57 9.35 -17.98
CA THR A 194 -3.90 10.46 -17.31
C THR A 194 -2.52 10.71 -17.94
N ASP A 195 -1.92 11.86 -17.65
CA ASP A 195 -0.54 12.17 -18.07
C ASP A 195 0.46 11.13 -17.54
N SER A 196 0.19 10.53 -16.37
CA SER A 196 1.03 9.49 -15.75
C SER A 196 0.74 8.07 -16.31
N GLY A 197 -0.29 7.91 -17.14
CA GLY A 197 -0.57 6.69 -17.89
C GLY A 197 -1.65 5.75 -17.32
N THR A 198 -2.30 6.10 -16.21
CA THR A 198 -3.46 5.35 -15.67
C THR A 198 -4.64 5.45 -16.64
N VAL A 199 -5.33 4.33 -16.90
CA VAL A 199 -6.54 4.32 -17.72
C VAL A 199 -7.68 5.01 -16.95
N SER A 200 -8.25 6.06 -17.54
CA SER A 200 -9.31 6.87 -16.91
C SER A 200 -10.71 6.58 -17.46
N SER A 201 -10.83 6.19 -18.73
CA SER A 201 -12.08 5.78 -19.37
C SER A 201 -11.82 4.99 -20.64
#